data_AF-A0A357B583-F1
#
_entry.id   AF-A0A357B583-F1
#
_cell.length_a   1.000
_cell.length_b   1.000
_cell.length_c   1.000
_cell.angle_alpha   90.00
_cell.angle_beta   90.00
_cell.angle_gamma   90.00
#
_symmetry.space_group_name_H-M   'P 1'
#
loop_
_entity.id
_entity.type
_entity.pdbx_description
1 polymer ?
#
loop_
_entity_poly.entity_id
_entity_poly.type
_entity_poly.pdbx_seq_one_letter_code
_entity_poly.pdbx_strand_id
1 'polypeptide(L)'
;MAANNKITRLPGMISMIVSFTPWIAYWIITGMEIQWGIFLAFAVSVFLLFLDRIQQSFSFMNMFSTGYFLVATVSLAAFGHALFVEQSRTLGYLALFIMASTSVLLKRPFTYQVSKKGYSETYWEDPLFLTINNVIAAFWALVFLTNFAVSVTVAGLPAVFVSKVFIAAGITFSIVFPIKAPAYFLTRKFKATDWRVKMRKTNPRKDDHDCDVIIVGSGIGGLACGALLAKAGYKVIVLEKHTQVGGYCTSFSRRGFTFNAGVADISGLWEKGPVRYLMGDLGFDWSEYFVKNSASYIVDNKKLTNTGDLPALVSTLQSMFPHEAKGIEKFFAHAAKAYAEVYQEAEEYGVPLPAELIAKARGAGALAEYPQAHPYFYSWMSKTFADVTAEYFRDTGLKKFMAALLGYIGSAPEETPAASALTAAVAYYLHGGYFPRGGAQRFADSLKGYIETHDGAVLLRHEVTEVLVEDGAVQGVKAGDRTFRSSVVVGNVNARTLFLQLI
;
A
#
# COMPACT_ATOMS: atom_id res chain seq x y z
N MET A 1 24.42 -15.81 -12.08
CA MET A 1 24.98 -14.62 -12.76
C MET A 1 23.97 -14.13 -13.80
N ALA A 2 23.11 -13.19 -13.42
CA ALA A 2 22.33 -12.40 -14.38
C ALA A 2 22.86 -10.97 -14.25
N ALA A 3 23.59 -10.53 -15.28
CA ALA A 3 24.16 -9.20 -15.32
C ALA A 3 23.04 -8.17 -15.23
N ASN A 4 23.19 -7.33 -14.22
CA ASN A 4 22.34 -6.21 -13.87
C ASN A 4 22.27 -5.26 -15.06
N ASN A 5 21.23 -5.34 -15.89
CA ASN A 5 20.94 -4.31 -16.89
C ASN A 5 20.36 -3.07 -16.18
N LYS A 6 21.17 -2.46 -15.31
CA LYS A 6 21.02 -1.07 -14.91
C LYS A 6 21.46 -0.22 -16.10
N ILE A 7 20.62 -0.16 -17.15
CA ILE A 7 20.51 1.10 -17.87
C ILE A 7 19.99 2.04 -16.80
N THR A 8 20.89 2.88 -16.30
CA THR A 8 20.60 3.97 -15.37
C THR A 8 19.46 4.76 -15.97
N ARG A 9 18.22 4.44 -15.56
CA ARG A 9 17.05 5.27 -15.85
C ARG A 9 17.43 6.62 -15.28
N LEU A 10 17.60 7.62 -16.15
CA LEU A 10 17.81 8.99 -15.70
C LEU A 10 16.70 9.27 -14.68
N PRO A 11 17.03 9.74 -13.46
CA PRO A 11 16.04 10.15 -12.48
C PRO A 11 14.98 10.99 -13.20
N GLY A 12 13.69 10.76 -12.94
CA GLY A 12 12.60 11.44 -13.67
C GLY A 12 12.82 12.96 -13.76
N MET A 13 13.45 13.55 -12.75
CA MET A 13 13.88 14.95 -12.71
C MET A 13 14.84 15.36 -13.85
N ILE A 14 15.82 14.54 -14.22
CA ILE A 14 16.73 14.87 -15.34
C ILE A 14 15.97 14.81 -16.66
N SER A 15 15.03 13.87 -16.82
CA SER A 15 14.16 13.87 -18.00
C SER A 15 13.25 15.10 -18.06
N MET A 16 12.87 15.69 -16.91
CA MET A 16 12.12 16.95 -16.87
C MET A 16 12.98 18.09 -17.41
N ILE A 17 14.21 18.23 -16.89
CA ILE A 17 15.15 19.28 -17.33
C ILE A 17 15.41 19.17 -18.82
N VAL A 18 15.61 17.95 -19.33
CA VAL A 18 15.82 17.71 -20.77
C VAL A 18 14.63 18.21 -21.60
N SER A 19 13.39 17.98 -21.18
CA SER A 19 12.20 18.49 -21.89
C SER A 19 12.05 20.01 -21.83
N PHE A 20 12.64 20.69 -20.83
CA PHE A 20 12.70 22.15 -20.78
C PHE A 20 13.83 22.76 -21.63
N THR A 21 14.77 21.95 -22.13
CA THR A 21 15.95 22.45 -22.89
C THR A 21 15.60 23.38 -24.06
N PRO A 22 14.57 23.11 -24.90
CA PRO A 22 14.17 24.03 -25.97
C PRO A 22 13.80 25.43 -25.44
N TRP A 23 13.08 25.49 -24.33
CA TRP A 23 12.65 26.74 -23.69
C TRP A 23 13.82 27.49 -23.05
N ILE A 24 14.74 26.75 -22.41
CA ILE A 24 15.96 27.33 -21.83
C ILE A 24 16.83 27.94 -22.93
N ALA A 25 17.07 27.20 -24.02
CA ALA A 25 17.84 27.68 -25.17
C ALA A 25 17.18 28.91 -25.80
N TYR A 26 15.86 28.87 -25.98
CA TYR A 26 15.08 29.99 -26.49
C TYR A 26 15.26 31.26 -25.64
N TRP A 27 15.04 31.18 -24.32
CA TRP A 27 15.13 32.35 -23.45
C TRP A 27 16.55 32.90 -23.29
N ILE A 28 17.58 32.04 -23.28
CA ILE A 28 18.98 32.49 -23.19
C ILE A 28 19.39 33.24 -24.47
N ILE A 29 19.12 32.63 -25.64
CA ILE A 29 19.66 33.14 -26.90
C ILE A 29 18.84 34.33 -27.40
N THR A 30 17.51 34.27 -27.34
CA THR A 30 16.68 35.44 -27.71
C THR A 30 16.80 36.57 -26.70
N GLY A 31 17.17 36.28 -25.45
CA GLY A 31 17.51 37.30 -24.44
C GLY A 31 18.78 38.10 -24.76
N MET A 32 19.62 37.61 -25.68
CA MET A 32 20.77 38.34 -26.24
C MET A 32 20.40 39.06 -27.56
N GLU A 33 19.10 39.19 -27.87
CA GLU A 33 18.57 39.72 -29.13
C GLU A 33 18.97 38.91 -30.38
N ILE A 34 19.42 37.66 -30.18
CA ILE A 34 19.84 36.79 -31.27
C ILE A 34 18.63 36.00 -31.79
N GLN A 35 18.20 36.32 -33.01
CA GLN A 35 17.05 35.67 -33.68
C GLN A 35 17.23 34.16 -33.89
N TRP A 36 18.48 33.68 -33.94
CA TRP A 36 18.82 32.25 -34.05
C TRP A 36 18.31 31.40 -32.87
N GLY A 37 17.94 32.01 -31.74
CA GLY A 37 17.40 31.31 -30.59
C GLY A 37 16.11 30.53 -30.90
N ILE A 38 15.26 31.03 -31.80
CA ILE A 38 14.02 30.36 -32.22
C ILE A 38 14.36 29.10 -33.03
N PHE A 39 15.27 29.21 -34.00
CA PHE A 39 15.68 28.08 -34.85
C PHE A 39 16.37 26.98 -34.04
N LEU A 40 17.24 27.34 -33.10
CA LEU A 40 17.88 26.36 -32.23
C LEU A 40 16.85 25.66 -31.34
N ALA A 41 15.94 26.40 -30.72
CA ALA A 41 14.88 25.82 -29.89
C ALA A 41 13.98 24.88 -30.70
N PHE A 42 13.63 25.25 -31.94
CA PHE A 42 12.91 24.38 -32.86
C PHE A 42 13.70 23.09 -33.16
N ALA A 43 14.97 23.19 -33.55
CA ALA A 43 15.82 22.04 -33.85
C ALA A 43 15.93 21.09 -32.64
N VAL A 44 16.15 21.64 -31.43
CA VAL A 44 16.21 20.85 -30.19
C VAL A 44 14.86 20.19 -29.91
N SER A 45 13.73 20.88 -30.11
CA SER A 45 12.39 20.31 -29.88
C SER A 45 12.06 19.15 -30.84
N VAL A 46 12.44 19.27 -32.13
CA VAL A 46 12.31 18.21 -33.13
C VAL A 46 13.20 17.02 -32.77
N PHE A 47 14.43 17.26 -32.34
CA PHE A 47 15.34 16.20 -31.88
C PHE A 47 14.77 15.44 -30.68
N LEU A 48 14.19 16.13 -29.69
CA LEU A 48 13.55 15.48 -28.54
C LEU A 48 12.32 14.65 -28.94
N LEU A 49 11.50 15.14 -29.87
CA LEU A 49 10.38 14.35 -30.42
C LEU A 49 10.85 13.11 -31.18
N PHE A 50 11.95 13.22 -31.92
CA PHE A 50 12.56 12.09 -32.60
C PHE A 50 13.08 11.04 -31.60
N LEU A 51 13.72 11.47 -30.52
CA LEU A 51 14.13 10.59 -29.42
C LEU A 51 12.94 9.90 -28.76
N ASP A 52 11.83 10.62 -28.51
CA ASP A 52 10.62 10.02 -27.97
C ASP A 52 10.10 8.90 -28.86
N ARG A 53 10.13 9.10 -30.19
CA ARG A 53 9.71 8.11 -31.20
C ARG A 53 10.61 6.87 -31.18
N ILE A 54 11.93 7.04 -31.11
CA ILE A 54 12.89 5.91 -31.00
C ILE A 54 12.62 5.12 -29.72
N GLN A 55 12.36 5.82 -28.62
CA GLN A 55 12.11 5.22 -27.31
C GLN A 55 10.69 4.67 -27.15
N GLN A 56 9.86 4.71 -28.20
CA GLN A 56 8.42 4.37 -28.15
C GLN A 56 7.68 5.05 -26.99
N SER A 57 8.08 6.28 -26.68
CA SER A 57 7.51 7.09 -25.61
C SER A 57 6.75 8.29 -26.19
N PHE A 58 5.90 8.89 -25.36
CA PHE A 58 5.12 10.06 -25.74
C PHE A 58 5.31 11.16 -24.69
N SER A 59 5.77 12.34 -25.14
CA SER A 59 5.87 13.56 -24.36
C SER A 59 4.96 14.65 -24.95
N PHE A 60 3.86 14.94 -24.26
CA PHE A 60 2.95 16.04 -24.55
C PHE A 60 3.69 17.37 -24.55
N MET A 61 4.65 17.53 -23.64
CA MET A 61 5.48 18.73 -23.57
C MET A 61 6.36 18.89 -24.81
N ASN A 62 7.03 17.82 -25.27
CA ASN A 62 7.88 17.91 -26.45
C ASN A 62 7.03 18.18 -27.71
N MET A 63 5.86 17.53 -27.82
CA MET A 63 4.89 17.78 -28.90
C MET A 63 4.42 19.23 -28.94
N PHE A 64 4.01 19.77 -27.79
CA PHE A 64 3.56 21.16 -27.67
C PHE A 64 4.69 22.15 -27.97
N SER A 65 5.89 21.90 -27.44
CA SER A 65 7.06 22.75 -27.64
C SER A 65 7.43 22.84 -29.13
N THR A 66 7.44 21.71 -29.84
CA THR A 66 7.70 21.69 -31.29
C THR A 66 6.64 22.46 -32.06
N GLY A 67 5.36 22.33 -31.69
CA GLY A 67 4.28 23.12 -32.30
C GLY A 67 4.47 24.62 -32.10
N TYR A 68 4.79 25.06 -30.88
CA TYR A 68 5.08 26.46 -30.56
C TYR A 68 6.27 26.99 -31.37
N PHE A 69 7.40 26.27 -31.37
CA PHE A 69 8.60 26.72 -32.05
C PHE A 69 8.48 26.64 -33.57
N LEU A 70 7.66 25.74 -34.11
CA LEU A 70 7.30 25.74 -35.54
C LEU A 70 6.57 27.03 -35.91
N VAL A 71 5.54 27.40 -35.14
CA VAL A 71 4.80 28.65 -35.36
C VAL A 71 5.73 29.85 -35.24
N ALA A 72 6.56 29.92 -34.19
CA ALA A 72 7.52 31.01 -34.02
C ALA A 72 8.53 31.10 -35.18
N THR A 73 9.03 29.96 -35.66
CA THR A 73 9.98 29.89 -36.78
C THR A 73 9.32 30.36 -38.08
N VAL A 74 8.11 29.88 -38.38
CA VAL A 74 7.34 30.29 -39.55
C VAL A 74 6.98 31.77 -39.47
N SER A 75 6.58 32.26 -38.30
CA SER A 75 6.26 33.68 -38.10
C SER A 75 7.44 34.60 -38.39
N LEU A 76 8.64 34.22 -37.91
CA LEU A 76 9.86 34.97 -38.16
C LEU A 76 10.27 34.89 -39.64
N ALA A 77 10.23 33.70 -40.25
CA ALA A 77 10.67 33.48 -41.63
C ALA A 77 9.72 34.07 -42.68
N ALA A 78 8.40 34.00 -42.46
CA ALA A 78 7.39 34.41 -43.44
C ALA A 78 6.97 35.88 -43.31
N PHE A 79 6.96 36.44 -42.10
CA PHE A 79 6.44 37.79 -41.85
C PHE A 79 7.48 38.77 -41.31
N GLY A 80 8.72 38.34 -41.04
CA GLY A 80 9.77 39.18 -40.46
C GLY A 80 9.44 39.73 -39.06
N HIS A 81 8.37 39.22 -38.42
CA HIS A 81 7.91 39.72 -37.14
C HIS A 81 8.83 39.23 -36.02
N ALA A 82 9.54 40.15 -35.38
CA ALA A 82 10.36 39.89 -34.20
C ALA A 82 9.53 39.69 -32.91
N LEU A 83 8.20 39.55 -32.99
CA LEU A 83 7.31 39.42 -31.82
C LEU A 83 7.73 38.29 -30.88
N PHE A 84 8.10 37.12 -31.43
CA PHE A 84 8.59 35.97 -30.66
C PHE A 84 10.02 36.16 -30.13
N VAL A 85 10.74 37.20 -30.53
CA VAL A 85 12.06 37.54 -29.98
C VAL A 85 11.87 38.62 -28.90
N GLU A 86 11.15 39.69 -29.23
CA GLU A 86 10.86 40.84 -28.36
C GLU A 86 10.05 40.45 -27.11
N GLN A 87 9.02 39.60 -27.28
CA GLN A 87 8.15 39.15 -26.20
C GLN A 87 8.43 37.71 -25.78
N SER A 88 9.67 37.23 -25.96
CA SER A 88 10.03 35.82 -25.72
C SER A 88 9.69 35.29 -24.33
N ARG A 89 9.83 36.13 -23.30
CA ARG A 89 9.43 35.81 -21.92
C ARG A 89 7.92 35.69 -21.78
N THR A 90 7.19 36.72 -22.18
CA THR A 90 5.73 36.79 -22.03
C THR A 90 5.03 35.69 -22.83
N LEU A 91 5.35 35.55 -24.12
CA LEU A 91 4.77 34.51 -24.96
C LEU A 91 5.22 33.11 -24.53
N GLY A 92 6.44 32.96 -24.03
CA GLY A 92 6.92 31.69 -23.51
C GLY A 92 6.17 31.23 -22.26
N TYR A 93 5.96 32.12 -21.28
CA TYR A 93 5.18 31.79 -20.10
C TYR A 93 3.71 31.53 -20.41
N LEU A 94 3.11 32.30 -21.33
CA LEU A 94 1.74 32.04 -21.78
C LEU A 94 1.61 30.67 -22.44
N ALA A 95 2.55 30.31 -23.32
CA ALA A 95 2.57 29.01 -23.98
C ALA A 95 2.73 27.86 -22.99
N LEU A 96 3.66 27.97 -22.03
CA LEU A 96 3.85 26.98 -20.96
C LEU A 96 2.63 26.87 -20.03
N PHE A 97 1.96 27.99 -19.73
CA PHE A 97 0.71 27.99 -18.97
C PHE A 97 -0.41 27.24 -19.71
N ILE A 98 -0.60 27.52 -21.00
CA ILE A 98 -1.58 26.83 -21.85
C ILE A 98 -1.27 25.34 -21.87
N MET A 99 -0.02 24.97 -22.15
CA MET A 99 0.44 23.57 -22.15
C MET A 99 0.12 22.87 -20.82
N ALA A 100 0.54 23.46 -19.69
CA ALA A 100 0.34 22.87 -18.38
C ALA A 100 -1.17 22.71 -18.07
N SER A 101 -1.96 23.75 -18.32
CA SER A 101 -3.42 23.74 -18.11
C SER A 101 -4.13 22.71 -18.98
N THR A 102 -3.83 22.66 -20.28
CA THR A 102 -4.37 21.66 -21.21
C THR A 102 -4.00 20.25 -20.76
N SER A 103 -2.76 20.02 -20.30
CA SER A 103 -2.35 18.69 -19.83
C SER A 103 -3.15 18.21 -18.61
N VAL A 104 -3.47 19.12 -17.67
CA VAL A 104 -4.31 18.80 -16.51
C VAL A 104 -5.77 18.56 -16.94
N LEU A 105 -6.32 19.40 -17.83
CA LEU A 105 -7.69 19.26 -18.35
C LEU A 105 -7.90 17.94 -19.10
N LEU A 106 -6.90 17.49 -19.85
CA LEU A 106 -6.92 16.20 -20.55
C LEU A 106 -6.69 15.00 -19.62
N LYS A 107 -6.59 15.22 -18.29
CA LYS A 107 -6.25 14.20 -17.28
C LYS A 107 -4.95 13.44 -17.61
N ARG A 108 -4.03 14.09 -18.31
CA ARG A 108 -2.72 13.56 -18.74
C ARG A 108 -1.66 14.62 -18.45
N PRO A 109 -1.38 14.88 -17.17
CA PRO A 109 -0.50 15.98 -16.78
C PRO A 109 0.90 15.75 -17.40
N PHE A 110 1.53 16.80 -17.93
CA PHE A 110 2.82 16.66 -18.61
C PHE A 110 3.91 16.07 -17.69
N THR A 111 3.78 16.31 -16.38
CA THR A 111 4.62 15.78 -15.31
C THR A 111 4.56 14.26 -15.23
N TYR A 112 3.39 13.64 -15.45
CA TYR A 112 3.21 12.19 -15.38
C TYR A 112 4.10 11.44 -16.38
N GLN A 113 4.20 11.93 -17.60
CA GLN A 113 4.99 11.28 -18.66
C GLN A 113 6.50 11.32 -18.41
N VAL A 114 6.93 12.29 -17.61
CA VAL A 114 8.31 12.42 -17.17
C VAL A 114 8.54 11.55 -15.94
N SER A 115 7.65 11.63 -14.94
CA SER A 115 7.72 10.85 -13.72
C SER A 115 7.70 9.34 -13.98
N LYS A 116 6.86 8.86 -14.90
CA LYS A 116 6.71 7.43 -15.18
C LYS A 116 8.01 6.73 -15.60
N LYS A 117 8.97 7.46 -16.19
CA LYS A 117 10.29 6.92 -16.55
C LYS A 117 11.07 6.42 -15.32
N GLY A 118 10.82 7.01 -14.15
CA GLY A 118 11.44 6.62 -12.88
C GLY A 118 10.75 5.48 -12.14
N TYR A 119 9.57 5.03 -12.57
CA TYR A 119 8.76 4.03 -11.86
C TYR A 119 8.45 2.81 -12.76
N SER A 120 8.09 1.68 -12.14
CA SER A 120 7.62 0.49 -12.88
C SER A 120 6.25 0.75 -13.51
N GLU A 121 5.95 0.06 -14.62
CA GLU A 121 4.68 0.22 -15.37
C GLU A 121 3.46 -0.06 -14.49
N THR A 122 3.59 -1.00 -13.57
CA THR A 122 2.60 -1.36 -12.56
C THR A 122 2.13 -0.17 -11.72
N TYR A 123 2.98 0.83 -11.53
CA TYR A 123 2.68 2.01 -10.70
C TYR A 123 2.09 3.18 -11.50
N TRP A 124 2.09 3.09 -12.84
CA TRP A 124 1.66 4.19 -13.69
C TRP A 124 0.17 4.50 -13.54
N GLU A 125 -0.63 3.51 -13.17
CA GLU A 125 -2.08 3.63 -12.98
C GLU A 125 -2.49 3.86 -11.52
N ASP A 126 -1.52 3.95 -10.61
CA ASP A 126 -1.80 4.16 -9.19
C ASP A 126 -2.53 5.52 -8.98
N PRO A 127 -3.69 5.55 -8.30
CA PRO A 127 -4.46 6.76 -8.12
C PRO A 127 -3.70 7.87 -7.39
N LEU A 128 -2.83 7.52 -6.44
CA LEU A 128 -2.03 8.47 -5.70
C LEU A 128 -0.91 9.04 -6.58
N PHE A 129 -0.27 8.21 -7.41
CA PHE A 129 0.69 8.64 -8.41
C PHE A 129 0.09 9.64 -9.40
N LEU A 130 -1.09 9.33 -9.94
CA LEU A 130 -1.81 10.21 -10.86
C LEU A 130 -2.21 11.53 -10.18
N THR A 131 -2.69 11.46 -8.93
CA THR A 131 -3.07 12.64 -8.13
C THR A 131 -1.86 13.55 -7.90
N ILE A 132 -0.72 12.99 -7.48
CA ILE A 132 0.51 13.74 -7.23
C ILE A 132 0.96 14.47 -8.49
N ASN A 133 1.01 13.77 -9.63
CA ASN A 133 1.43 14.39 -10.89
C ASN A 133 0.46 15.50 -11.35
N ASN A 134 -0.85 15.31 -11.18
CA ASN A 134 -1.84 16.35 -11.47
C ASN A 134 -1.63 17.61 -10.62
N VAL A 135 -1.38 17.44 -9.32
CA VAL A 135 -1.10 18.57 -8.42
C VAL A 135 0.17 19.32 -8.83
N ILE A 136 1.24 18.60 -9.20
CA ILE A 136 2.49 19.21 -9.66
C ILE A 136 2.27 19.98 -10.97
N ALA A 137 1.52 19.41 -11.92
CA ALA A 137 1.23 20.08 -13.19
C ALA A 137 0.35 21.33 -13.00
N ALA A 138 -0.65 21.27 -12.11
CA ALA A 138 -1.46 22.42 -11.75
C ALA A 138 -0.65 23.52 -11.05
N PHE A 139 0.30 23.13 -10.18
CA PHE A 139 1.22 24.08 -9.56
C PHE A 139 2.12 24.76 -10.61
N TRP A 140 2.64 24.01 -11.58
CA TRP A 140 3.38 24.58 -12.70
C TRP A 140 2.54 25.53 -13.56
N ALA A 141 1.27 25.18 -13.83
CA ALA A 141 0.36 26.09 -14.52
C ALA A 141 0.22 27.42 -13.75
N LEU A 142 0.05 27.37 -12.43
CA LEU A 142 0.01 28.57 -11.60
C LEU A 142 1.33 29.36 -11.67
N VAL A 143 2.47 28.69 -11.55
CA VAL A 143 3.80 29.31 -11.67
C VAL A 143 3.96 30.01 -13.02
N PHE A 144 3.56 29.38 -14.13
CA PHE A 144 3.64 29.99 -15.46
C PHE A 144 2.66 31.15 -15.64
N LEU A 145 1.44 31.04 -15.10
CA LEU A 145 0.47 32.14 -15.11
C LEU A 145 0.96 33.35 -14.32
N THR A 146 1.53 33.14 -13.14
CA THR A 146 2.10 34.21 -12.33
C THR A 146 3.29 34.86 -13.04
N ASN A 147 4.17 34.06 -13.66
CA ASN A 147 5.29 34.58 -14.44
C ASN A 147 4.84 35.40 -15.66
N PHE A 148 3.79 34.96 -16.35
CA PHE A 148 3.17 35.73 -17.42
C PHE A 148 2.60 37.07 -16.91
N ALA A 149 1.88 37.05 -15.79
CA ALA A 149 1.35 38.28 -15.20
C ALA A 149 2.47 39.25 -14.78
N VAL A 150 3.54 38.74 -14.15
CA VAL A 150 4.72 39.52 -13.77
C VAL A 150 5.42 40.10 -15.00
N SER A 151 5.55 39.33 -16.09
CA SER A 151 6.23 39.81 -17.29
C SER A 151 5.46 40.91 -18.03
N VAL A 152 4.14 41.02 -17.80
CA VAL A 152 3.30 42.10 -18.36
C VAL A 152 3.23 43.32 -17.43
N THR A 153 3.27 43.11 -16.11
CA THR A 153 2.98 44.16 -15.11
C THR A 153 4.22 44.81 -14.49
N VAL A 154 5.34 44.10 -14.44
CA VAL A 154 6.59 44.55 -13.80
C VAL A 154 7.70 44.56 -14.84
N ALA A 155 8.42 45.68 -14.95
CA ALA A 155 9.54 45.83 -15.88
C ALA A 155 10.90 45.74 -15.17
N GLY A 156 11.93 45.36 -15.92
CA GLY A 156 13.33 45.42 -15.47
C GLY A 156 13.77 44.29 -14.51
N LEU A 157 14.81 44.58 -13.72
CA LEU A 157 15.46 43.63 -12.81
C LEU A 157 14.52 42.99 -11.77
N PRO A 158 13.56 43.72 -11.16
CA PRO A 158 12.62 43.12 -10.20
C PRO A 158 11.78 41.99 -10.81
N ALA A 159 11.34 42.14 -12.06
CA ALA A 159 10.55 41.12 -12.76
C ALA A 159 11.34 39.81 -12.97
N VAL A 160 12.62 39.94 -13.36
CA VAL A 160 13.51 38.78 -13.55
C VAL A 160 13.76 38.05 -12.24
N PHE A 161 13.99 38.80 -11.16
CA PHE A 161 14.23 38.20 -9.85
C PHE A 161 12.99 37.45 -9.35
N VAL A 162 11.82 38.09 -9.36
CA VAL A 162 10.55 37.48 -8.96
C VAL A 162 10.27 36.22 -9.77
N SER A 163 10.51 36.27 -11.08
CA SER A 163 10.33 35.12 -11.96
C SER A 163 11.21 33.94 -11.58
N LYS A 164 12.51 34.17 -11.34
CA LYS A 164 13.45 33.13 -10.90
C LYS A 164 13.04 32.52 -9.56
N VAL A 165 12.51 33.32 -8.63
CA VAL A 165 11.99 32.82 -7.34
C VAL A 165 10.82 31.87 -7.55
N PHE A 166 9.84 32.21 -8.40
CA PHE A 166 8.72 31.33 -8.69
C PHE A 166 9.12 30.04 -9.42
N ILE A 167 10.08 30.11 -10.35
CA ILE A 167 10.62 28.91 -11.01
C ILE A 167 11.37 28.03 -10.00
N ALA A 168 12.20 28.61 -9.13
CA ALA A 168 12.89 27.88 -8.07
C ALA A 168 11.90 27.22 -7.09
N ALA A 169 10.81 27.91 -6.75
CA ALA A 169 9.71 27.35 -5.98
C ALA A 169 9.02 26.18 -6.71
N GLY A 170 8.77 26.31 -8.02
CA GLY A 170 8.29 25.23 -8.90
C GLY A 170 9.15 23.98 -8.83
N ILE A 171 10.47 24.15 -9.00
CA ILE A 171 11.45 23.06 -8.95
C ILE A 171 11.47 22.42 -7.55
N THR A 172 11.58 23.24 -6.49
CA THR A 172 11.61 22.76 -5.10
C THR A 172 10.33 21.99 -4.75
N PHE A 173 9.17 22.51 -5.15
CA PHE A 173 7.89 21.84 -4.98
C PHE A 173 7.87 20.49 -5.70
N SER A 174 8.35 20.43 -6.93
CA SER A 174 8.39 19.20 -7.74
C SER A 174 9.33 18.13 -7.18
N ILE A 175 10.31 18.51 -6.35
CA ILE A 175 11.22 17.59 -5.66
C ILE A 175 10.62 17.13 -4.32
N VAL A 176 10.16 18.07 -3.50
CA VAL A 176 9.76 17.79 -2.12
C VAL A 176 8.35 17.21 -2.04
N PHE A 177 7.43 17.67 -2.89
CA PHE A 177 6.02 17.29 -2.83
C PHE A 177 5.83 15.78 -3.09
N PRO A 178 6.39 15.14 -4.13
CA PRO A 178 6.23 13.69 -4.33
C PRO A 178 6.72 12.83 -3.16
N ILE A 179 7.71 13.29 -2.40
CA ILE A 179 8.25 12.55 -1.25
C ILE A 179 7.29 12.63 -0.06
N LYS A 180 6.69 13.80 0.18
CA LYS A 180 5.82 14.02 1.34
C LYS A 180 4.34 13.76 1.06
N ALA A 181 3.90 13.90 -0.17
CA ALA A 181 2.50 13.82 -0.56
C ALA A 181 1.88 12.44 -0.30
N PRO A 182 2.52 11.30 -0.60
CA PRO A 182 1.94 9.99 -0.32
C PRO A 182 1.60 9.84 1.17
N ALA A 183 2.58 10.11 2.02
CA ALA A 183 2.42 10.06 3.46
C ALA A 183 1.39 11.08 3.95
N TYR A 184 1.39 12.31 3.41
CA TYR A 184 0.41 13.33 3.77
C TYR A 184 -1.02 12.90 3.42
N PHE A 185 -1.27 12.44 2.19
CA PHE A 185 -2.61 12.05 1.76
C PHE A 185 -3.13 10.82 2.51
N LEU A 186 -2.26 9.84 2.77
CA LEU A 186 -2.61 8.67 3.55
C LEU A 186 -2.84 9.05 5.02
N THR A 187 -1.86 9.65 5.69
CA THR A 187 -1.98 10.01 7.12
C THR A 187 -3.04 11.07 7.40
N ARG A 188 -3.40 11.96 6.46
CA ARG A 188 -4.46 12.96 6.68
C ARG A 188 -5.79 12.31 7.02
N LYS A 189 -6.15 11.19 6.38
CA LYS A 189 -7.37 10.44 6.73
C LYS A 189 -7.26 9.82 8.12
N PHE A 190 -6.09 9.28 8.46
CA PHE A 190 -5.82 8.68 9.77
C PHE A 190 -5.67 9.69 10.92
N LYS A 191 -5.29 10.95 10.65
CA LYS A 191 -5.14 11.96 11.71
C LYS A 191 -6.42 12.19 12.50
N ALA A 192 -7.59 12.03 11.86
CA ALA A 192 -8.88 12.14 12.54
C ALA A 192 -9.10 11.02 13.57
N THR A 193 -8.45 9.86 13.39
CA THR A 193 -8.57 8.68 14.23
C THR A 193 -7.27 8.34 14.98
N ASP A 194 -6.21 9.12 14.82
CA ASP A 194 -4.95 8.98 15.57
C ASP A 194 -5.12 9.61 16.94
N TRP A 195 -5.22 8.78 17.96
CA TRP A 195 -5.38 9.21 19.34
C TRP A 195 -4.18 8.74 20.17
N ARG A 196 -3.97 9.39 21.32
CA ARG A 196 -2.92 9.02 22.27
C ARG A 196 -3.49 9.08 23.67
N VAL A 197 -3.38 7.98 24.40
CA VAL A 197 -3.61 7.95 25.85
C VAL A 197 -2.27 7.77 26.55
N LYS A 198 -2.06 8.55 27.61
CA LYS A 198 -0.93 8.34 28.52
C LYS A 198 -1.24 7.14 29.39
N MET A 199 -0.68 6.00 29.04
CA MET A 199 -0.76 4.80 29.87
C MET A 199 0.22 4.95 31.04
N ARG A 200 -0.28 4.97 32.28
CA ARG A 200 0.57 4.92 33.48
C ARG A 200 0.74 3.47 33.88
N LYS A 201 1.93 2.89 33.68
CA LYS A 201 2.26 1.52 34.11
C LYS A 201 2.06 1.24 35.61
N THR A 202 1.83 2.27 36.45
CA THR A 202 2.00 2.20 37.91
C THR A 202 1.12 3.17 38.71
N ASN A 203 -0.09 3.53 38.28
CA ASN A 203 -0.92 4.33 39.21
C ASN A 203 -1.34 3.45 40.41
N PRO A 204 -1.26 3.94 41.66
CA PRO A 204 -1.76 3.20 42.82
C PRO A 204 -3.25 2.94 42.67
N ARG A 205 -3.64 1.68 42.89
CA ARG A 205 -5.01 1.15 42.71
C ARG A 205 -6.02 1.97 43.53
N LYS A 206 -7.18 2.28 42.96
CA LYS A 206 -8.38 2.64 43.76
C LYS A 206 -9.31 1.44 43.95
N ASP A 207 -9.41 0.54 42.95
CA ASP A 207 -10.22 -0.69 43.00
C ASP A 207 -9.58 -1.85 42.22
N ASP A 208 -9.99 -3.09 42.51
CA ASP A 208 -9.56 -4.31 41.80
C ASP A 208 -9.99 -4.35 40.32
N HIS A 209 -10.98 -3.51 39.96
CA HIS A 209 -11.55 -3.41 38.61
C HIS A 209 -10.92 -2.33 37.72
N ASP A 210 -9.98 -1.55 38.24
CA ASP A 210 -9.17 -0.63 37.42
C ASP A 210 -8.09 -1.42 36.68
N CYS A 211 -8.03 -1.23 35.36
CA CYS A 211 -7.04 -1.83 34.47
C CYS A 211 -6.54 -0.83 33.43
N ASP A 212 -5.39 -1.15 32.83
CA ASP A 212 -4.82 -0.32 31.78
C ASP A 212 -5.65 -0.45 30.50
N VAL A 213 -5.99 -1.68 30.12
CA VAL A 213 -6.71 -1.98 28.87
C VAL A 213 -7.81 -2.99 29.11
N ILE A 214 -9.01 -2.69 28.59
CA ILE A 214 -10.12 -3.64 28.52
C ILE A 214 -10.21 -4.19 27.09
N ILE A 215 -10.33 -5.51 26.96
CA ILE A 215 -10.56 -6.19 25.68
C ILE A 215 -11.95 -6.85 25.72
N VAL A 216 -12.81 -6.50 24.78
CA VAL A 216 -14.16 -7.05 24.66
C VAL A 216 -14.14 -8.19 23.63
N GLY A 217 -14.24 -9.43 24.10
CA GLY A 217 -14.24 -10.65 23.30
C GLY A 217 -12.90 -11.37 23.27
N SER A 218 -12.92 -12.67 23.57
CA SER A 218 -11.73 -13.53 23.68
C SER A 218 -11.46 -14.41 22.44
N GLY A 219 -11.81 -13.90 21.25
CA GLY A 219 -11.29 -14.48 20.00
C GLY A 219 -9.76 -14.34 19.92
N ILE A 220 -9.12 -15.08 19.00
CA ILE A 220 -7.65 -15.11 18.86
C ILE A 220 -7.03 -13.71 18.72
N GLY A 221 -7.66 -12.78 18.00
CA GLY A 221 -7.18 -11.40 17.89
C GLY A 221 -7.09 -10.68 19.25
N GLY A 222 -8.15 -10.78 20.06
CA GLY A 222 -8.21 -10.19 21.40
C GLY A 222 -7.28 -10.87 22.40
N LEU A 223 -7.15 -12.20 22.34
CA LEU A 223 -6.20 -12.94 23.18
C LEU A 223 -4.74 -12.63 22.82
N ALA A 224 -4.41 -12.56 21.52
CA ALA A 224 -3.07 -12.17 21.07
C ALA A 224 -2.74 -10.74 21.46
N CYS A 225 -3.68 -9.80 21.26
CA CYS A 225 -3.55 -8.42 21.71
C CYS A 225 -3.34 -8.35 23.23
N GLY A 226 -4.14 -9.07 24.01
CA GLY A 226 -4.03 -9.12 25.46
C GLY A 226 -2.69 -9.69 25.92
N ALA A 227 -2.20 -10.77 25.31
CA ALA A 227 -0.92 -11.38 25.65
C ALA A 227 0.26 -10.43 25.35
N LEU A 228 0.26 -9.76 24.21
CA LEU A 228 1.30 -8.78 23.85
C LEU A 228 1.28 -7.54 24.76
N LEU A 229 0.09 -7.05 25.13
CA LEU A 229 -0.06 -5.95 26.08
C LEU A 229 0.39 -6.35 27.49
N ALA A 230 0.03 -7.56 27.95
CA ALA A 230 0.48 -8.09 29.23
C ALA A 230 2.00 -8.28 29.27
N LYS A 231 2.60 -8.81 28.18
CA LYS A 231 4.06 -8.87 28.01
C LYS A 231 4.73 -7.49 28.11
N ALA A 232 4.09 -6.45 27.58
CA ALA A 232 4.59 -5.07 27.68
C ALA A 232 4.42 -4.46 29.10
N GLY A 233 3.83 -5.20 30.03
CA GLY A 233 3.62 -4.84 31.43
C GLY A 233 2.34 -4.04 31.68
N TYR A 234 1.35 -4.09 30.78
CA TYR A 234 0.04 -3.48 31.00
C TYR A 234 -0.89 -4.47 31.70
N LYS A 235 -1.69 -3.97 32.66
CA LYS A 235 -2.76 -4.76 33.29
C LYS A 235 -3.95 -4.85 32.34
N VAL A 236 -4.17 -6.03 31.76
CA VAL A 236 -5.24 -6.27 30.77
C VAL A 236 -6.39 -7.04 31.41
N ILE A 237 -7.63 -6.61 31.16
CA ILE A 237 -8.83 -7.40 31.44
C ILE A 237 -9.51 -7.77 30.12
N VAL A 238 -9.64 -9.08 29.86
CA VAL A 238 -10.42 -9.61 28.73
C VAL A 238 -11.79 -10.06 29.24
N LEU A 239 -12.86 -9.55 28.64
CA LEU A 239 -14.24 -9.92 28.97
C LEU A 239 -14.82 -10.80 27.87
N GLU A 240 -15.30 -11.99 28.23
CA GLU A 240 -15.88 -12.96 27.33
C GLU A 240 -17.29 -13.34 27.77
N LYS A 241 -18.26 -13.25 26.85
CA LYS A 241 -19.66 -13.63 27.13
C LYS A 241 -19.85 -15.14 27.28
N HIS A 242 -19.05 -15.93 26.57
CA HIS A 242 -19.14 -17.38 26.57
C HIS A 242 -18.47 -18.02 27.80
N THR A 243 -18.62 -19.33 27.92
CA THR A 243 -18.08 -20.15 29.02
C THR A 243 -16.64 -20.60 28.81
N GLN A 244 -16.02 -20.22 27.69
CA GLN A 244 -14.64 -20.55 27.33
C GLN A 244 -14.09 -19.52 26.35
N VAL A 245 -12.78 -19.44 26.25
CA VAL A 245 -12.08 -18.55 25.32
C VAL A 245 -11.96 -19.16 23.92
N GLY A 246 -11.63 -18.32 22.93
CA GLY A 246 -11.17 -18.75 21.61
C GLY A 246 -12.02 -18.30 20.43
N GLY A 247 -13.28 -17.88 20.66
CA GLY A 247 -14.18 -17.49 19.57
C GLY A 247 -14.34 -18.61 18.53
N TYR A 248 -14.05 -18.35 17.26
CA TYR A 248 -14.06 -19.40 16.22
C TYR A 248 -12.95 -20.46 16.37
N CYS A 249 -11.92 -20.19 17.16
CA CYS A 249 -10.82 -21.12 17.49
C CYS A 249 -11.15 -22.00 18.72
N THR A 250 -12.42 -22.18 19.00
CA THR A 250 -12.93 -23.00 20.11
C THR A 250 -13.02 -24.47 19.71
N SER A 251 -12.84 -25.39 20.66
CA SER A 251 -13.20 -26.81 20.50
C SER A 251 -14.22 -27.25 21.55
N PHE A 252 -15.06 -28.21 21.21
CA PHE A 252 -16.01 -28.85 22.13
C PHE A 252 -16.00 -30.37 21.97
N SER A 253 -16.29 -31.09 23.05
CA SER A 253 -16.35 -32.56 23.04
C SER A 253 -17.79 -33.07 23.05
N ARG A 254 -18.08 -34.07 22.21
CA ARG A 254 -19.39 -34.74 22.18
C ARG A 254 -19.20 -36.23 21.91
N ARG A 255 -19.70 -37.07 22.81
CA ARG A 255 -19.65 -38.55 22.70
C ARG A 255 -18.23 -39.10 22.44
N GLY A 256 -17.22 -38.54 23.13
CA GLY A 256 -15.82 -38.97 23.00
C GLY A 256 -15.05 -38.38 21.81
N PHE A 257 -15.70 -37.58 20.96
CA PHE A 257 -15.04 -36.87 19.86
C PHE A 257 -14.85 -35.40 20.20
N THR A 258 -13.74 -34.81 19.75
CA THR A 258 -13.46 -33.37 19.84
C THR A 258 -13.70 -32.73 18.49
N PHE A 259 -14.52 -31.68 18.47
CA PHE A 259 -14.87 -30.92 17.28
C PHE A 259 -14.36 -29.48 17.42
N ASN A 260 -13.73 -28.96 16.36
CA ASN A 260 -13.43 -27.53 16.28
C ASN A 260 -14.68 -26.79 15.80
N ALA A 261 -14.96 -25.63 16.38
CA ALA A 261 -16.13 -24.83 16.03
C ALA A 261 -16.00 -24.15 14.66
N GLY A 262 -14.79 -23.70 14.29
CA GLY A 262 -14.57 -23.03 12.99
C GLY A 262 -13.19 -23.26 12.37
N VAL A 263 -12.15 -23.48 13.17
CA VAL A 263 -10.79 -23.63 12.63
C VAL A 263 -10.54 -25.04 12.10
N ALA A 264 -10.26 -25.12 10.80
CA ALA A 264 -9.88 -26.34 10.10
C ALA A 264 -8.38 -26.38 9.73
N ASP A 265 -7.76 -25.23 9.51
CA ASP A 265 -6.36 -25.10 9.11
C ASP A 265 -5.82 -23.71 9.51
N ILE A 266 -4.52 -23.63 9.80
CA ILE A 266 -3.85 -22.39 10.22
C ILE A 266 -2.63 -22.14 9.36
N SER A 267 -2.58 -20.97 8.73
CA SER A 267 -1.38 -20.42 8.09
C SER A 267 -0.53 -19.62 9.09
N GLY A 268 0.70 -19.30 8.73
CA GLY A 268 1.55 -18.38 9.49
C GLY A 268 2.61 -19.03 10.38
N LEU A 269 2.96 -20.29 10.13
CA LEU A 269 3.97 -21.02 10.93
C LEU A 269 5.30 -21.33 10.20
N TRP A 270 5.51 -20.82 8.99
CA TRP A 270 6.85 -20.84 8.36
C TRP A 270 7.80 -19.85 9.06
N GLU A 271 9.08 -19.85 8.68
CA GLU A 271 10.17 -19.08 9.33
C GLU A 271 9.89 -17.58 9.54
N LYS A 272 9.04 -16.96 8.72
CA LYS A 272 8.60 -15.55 8.82
C LYS A 272 7.09 -15.39 8.98
N GLY A 273 6.43 -16.43 9.49
CA GLY A 273 4.99 -16.46 9.63
C GLY A 273 4.52 -15.71 10.89
N PRO A 274 3.40 -14.97 10.83
CA PRO A 274 2.95 -14.11 11.92
C PRO A 274 2.56 -14.88 13.19
N VAL A 275 2.03 -16.09 13.04
CA VAL A 275 1.68 -16.94 14.20
C VAL A 275 2.95 -17.47 14.86
N ARG A 276 3.95 -17.89 14.06
CA ARG A 276 5.23 -18.35 14.60
C ARG A 276 5.97 -17.24 15.31
N TYR A 277 5.95 -16.03 14.74
CA TYR A 277 6.51 -14.85 15.39
C TYR A 277 5.82 -14.58 16.72
N LEU A 278 4.48 -14.50 16.75
CA LEU A 278 3.72 -14.27 17.98
C LEU A 278 4.09 -15.29 19.07
N MET A 279 4.13 -16.57 18.72
CA MET A 279 4.47 -17.62 19.69
C MET A 279 5.89 -17.49 20.20
N GLY A 280 6.87 -17.29 19.30
CA GLY A 280 8.26 -17.09 19.69
C GLY A 280 8.45 -15.84 20.55
N ASP A 281 7.76 -14.75 20.22
CA ASP A 281 7.79 -13.50 20.99
C ASP A 281 7.21 -13.71 22.40
N LEU A 282 6.18 -14.53 22.55
CA LEU A 282 5.64 -14.92 23.86
C LEU A 282 6.42 -16.06 24.54
N GLY A 283 7.52 -16.55 23.94
CA GLY A 283 8.37 -17.60 24.52
C GLY A 283 7.83 -19.03 24.38
N PHE A 284 6.82 -19.26 23.54
CA PHE A 284 6.31 -20.59 23.25
C PHE A 284 7.07 -21.26 22.09
N ASP A 285 7.37 -22.56 22.23
CA ASP A 285 7.77 -23.38 21.10
C ASP A 285 6.54 -23.78 20.28
N TRP A 286 6.37 -23.19 19.10
CA TRP A 286 5.25 -23.45 18.21
C TRP A 286 5.08 -24.93 17.84
N SER A 287 6.17 -25.71 17.80
CA SER A 287 6.15 -27.11 17.39
C SER A 287 5.44 -28.03 18.41
N GLU A 288 5.39 -27.60 19.67
CA GLU A 288 4.59 -28.25 20.71
C GLU A 288 3.10 -28.04 20.52
N TYR A 289 2.69 -26.98 19.82
CA TYR A 289 1.29 -26.59 19.63
C TYR A 289 0.71 -26.97 18.29
N PHE A 290 1.53 -27.07 17.27
CA PHE A 290 1.06 -27.26 15.91
C PHE A 290 1.77 -28.43 15.23
N VAL A 291 1.06 -29.05 14.30
CA VAL A 291 1.60 -30.06 13.39
C VAL A 291 1.28 -29.64 11.97
N LYS A 292 2.19 -29.93 11.02
CA LYS A 292 1.92 -29.64 9.61
C LYS A 292 0.72 -30.46 9.14
N ASN A 293 -0.19 -29.81 8.44
CA ASN A 293 -1.40 -30.41 7.92
C ASN A 293 -1.26 -30.64 6.40
N SER A 294 -1.96 -31.65 5.88
CA SER A 294 -2.11 -31.83 4.44
C SER A 294 -3.57 -31.66 4.05
N ALA A 295 -3.81 -30.93 2.98
CA ALA A 295 -5.16 -30.64 2.50
C ALA A 295 -5.33 -31.18 1.08
N SER A 296 -6.45 -31.86 0.82
CA SER A 296 -6.82 -32.32 -0.50
C SER A 296 -8.05 -31.57 -1.01
N TYR A 297 -7.97 -31.09 -2.25
CA TYR A 297 -9.06 -30.45 -2.97
C TYR A 297 -9.49 -31.35 -4.11
N ILE A 298 -10.80 -31.59 -4.22
CA ILE A 298 -11.38 -32.37 -5.31
C ILE A 298 -12.22 -31.43 -6.17
N VAL A 299 -11.80 -31.22 -7.41
CA VAL A 299 -12.46 -30.37 -8.39
C VAL A 299 -12.59 -31.17 -9.68
N ASP A 300 -13.81 -31.26 -10.22
CA ASP A 300 -14.09 -31.99 -11.46
C ASP A 300 -13.48 -33.41 -11.49
N ASN A 301 -13.65 -34.17 -10.39
CA ASN A 301 -13.09 -35.52 -10.15
C ASN A 301 -11.54 -35.63 -10.18
N LYS A 302 -10.81 -34.52 -10.24
CA LYS A 302 -9.37 -34.47 -10.05
C LYS A 302 -9.07 -34.15 -8.59
N LYS A 303 -8.07 -34.80 -7.99
CA LYS A 303 -7.62 -34.55 -6.62
C LYS A 303 -6.26 -33.86 -6.62
N LEU A 304 -6.18 -32.70 -5.99
CA LEU A 304 -4.93 -32.00 -5.71
C LEU A 304 -4.64 -32.11 -4.22
N THR A 305 -3.49 -32.67 -3.84
CA THR A 305 -3.06 -32.72 -2.44
C THR A 305 -1.93 -31.75 -2.22
N ASN A 306 -2.12 -30.80 -1.31
CA ASN A 306 -1.11 -29.85 -0.91
C ASN A 306 -0.53 -30.27 0.45
N THR A 307 0.78 -30.52 0.47
CA THR A 307 1.55 -30.90 1.66
C THR A 307 2.39 -29.73 2.20
N GLY A 308 2.21 -28.52 1.66
CA GLY A 308 3.02 -27.35 1.97
C GLY A 308 4.45 -27.46 1.45
N ASP A 309 4.66 -28.19 0.35
CA ASP A 309 5.89 -28.25 -0.43
C ASP A 309 5.57 -27.65 -1.81
N LEU A 310 6.03 -26.41 -2.02
CA LEU A 310 5.74 -25.67 -3.24
C LEU A 310 6.33 -26.34 -4.50
N PRO A 311 7.61 -26.78 -4.54
CA PRO A 311 8.13 -27.59 -5.64
C PRO A 311 7.27 -28.81 -5.98
N ALA A 312 6.84 -29.57 -4.97
CA ALA A 312 5.99 -30.75 -5.18
C ALA A 312 4.60 -30.37 -5.70
N LEU A 313 4.00 -29.28 -5.19
CA LEU A 313 2.73 -28.76 -5.66
C LEU A 313 2.81 -28.33 -7.13
N VAL A 314 3.85 -27.57 -7.49
CA VAL A 314 4.10 -27.13 -8.88
C VAL A 314 4.25 -28.33 -9.80
N SER A 315 5.07 -29.32 -9.43
CA SER A 315 5.26 -30.55 -10.23
C SER A 315 3.97 -31.34 -10.42
N THR A 316 3.16 -31.44 -9.37
CA THR A 316 1.85 -32.11 -9.42
C THR A 316 0.90 -31.38 -10.37
N LEU A 317 0.79 -30.06 -10.25
CA LEU A 317 -0.05 -29.25 -11.14
C LEU A 317 0.42 -29.32 -12.60
N GLN A 318 1.73 -29.31 -12.84
CA GLN A 318 2.29 -29.46 -14.19
C GLN A 318 1.96 -30.83 -14.79
N SER A 319 1.94 -31.89 -13.98
CA SER A 319 1.53 -33.22 -14.43
C SER A 319 0.03 -33.31 -14.70
N MET A 320 -0.80 -32.60 -13.91
CA MET A 320 -2.24 -32.52 -14.11
C MET A 320 -2.66 -31.64 -15.31
N PHE A 321 -1.85 -30.64 -15.63
CA PHE A 321 -2.10 -29.63 -16.67
C PHE A 321 -0.81 -29.34 -17.46
N PRO A 322 -0.30 -30.30 -18.26
CA PRO A 322 0.99 -30.18 -18.93
C PRO A 322 1.08 -29.02 -19.92
N HIS A 323 -0.04 -28.64 -20.55
CA HIS A 323 -0.12 -27.47 -21.44
C HIS A 323 0.02 -26.13 -20.72
N GLU A 324 -0.20 -26.08 -19.40
CA GLU A 324 -0.08 -24.89 -18.56
C GLU A 324 1.27 -24.83 -17.82
N ALA A 325 2.20 -25.76 -18.08
CA ALA A 325 3.35 -25.97 -17.20
C ALA A 325 4.21 -24.72 -16.98
N LYS A 326 4.45 -23.94 -18.03
CA LYS A 326 5.17 -22.65 -17.96
C LYS A 326 4.38 -21.57 -17.23
N GLY A 327 3.05 -21.57 -17.36
CA GLY A 327 2.16 -20.65 -16.66
C GLY A 327 2.18 -20.90 -15.16
N ILE A 328 2.09 -22.17 -14.75
CA ILE A 328 2.15 -22.63 -13.36
C ILE A 328 3.45 -22.20 -12.69
N GLU A 329 4.59 -22.49 -13.32
CA GLU A 329 5.90 -22.11 -12.79
C GLU A 329 6.01 -20.59 -12.60
N LYS A 330 5.61 -19.81 -13.62
CA LYS A 330 5.65 -18.35 -13.57
C LYS A 330 4.72 -17.77 -12.51
N PHE A 331 3.51 -18.30 -12.37
CA PHE A 331 2.55 -17.85 -11.36
C PHE A 331 3.10 -18.04 -9.96
N PHE A 332 3.56 -19.24 -9.62
CA PHE A 332 4.06 -19.51 -8.27
C PHE A 332 5.38 -18.81 -7.97
N ALA A 333 6.28 -18.68 -8.96
CA ALA A 333 7.49 -17.88 -8.80
C ALA A 333 7.16 -16.40 -8.56
N HIS A 334 6.13 -15.87 -9.23
CA HIS A 334 5.68 -14.49 -9.02
C HIS A 334 5.00 -14.32 -7.66
N ALA A 335 4.06 -15.20 -7.32
CA ALA A 335 3.34 -15.20 -6.05
C ALA A 335 4.30 -15.32 -4.86
N ALA A 336 5.32 -16.19 -4.93
CA ALA A 336 6.32 -16.33 -3.87
C ALA A 336 7.10 -15.04 -3.64
N LYS A 337 7.46 -14.30 -4.70
CA LYS A 337 8.13 -13.00 -4.58
C LYS A 337 7.22 -11.92 -4.01
N ALA A 338 5.99 -11.82 -4.53
CA ALA A 338 4.99 -10.88 -4.01
C ALA A 338 4.69 -11.16 -2.53
N TYR A 339 4.60 -12.42 -2.14
CA TYR A 339 4.38 -12.82 -0.76
C TYR A 339 5.57 -12.45 0.14
N ALA A 340 6.80 -12.72 -0.31
CA ALA A 340 8.01 -12.35 0.43
C ALA A 340 8.14 -10.84 0.64
N GLU A 341 7.75 -10.05 -0.37
CA GLU A 341 7.69 -8.58 -0.28
C GLU A 341 6.69 -8.12 0.79
N VAL A 342 5.49 -8.70 0.86
CA VAL A 342 4.47 -8.33 1.87
C VAL A 342 4.96 -8.62 3.30
N TYR A 343 5.67 -9.72 3.50
CA TYR A 343 6.12 -10.17 4.81
C TYR A 343 7.55 -9.74 5.14
N GLN A 344 8.13 -8.80 4.40
CA GLN A 344 9.48 -8.32 4.65
C GLN A 344 9.58 -7.64 6.02
N GLU A 345 8.60 -6.83 6.41
CA GLU A 345 8.54 -6.17 7.73
C GLU A 345 8.17 -7.10 8.88
N ALA A 346 7.68 -8.31 8.59
CA ALA A 346 7.26 -9.26 9.63
C ALA A 346 8.43 -9.73 10.50
N GLU A 347 9.68 -9.58 10.05
CA GLU A 347 10.86 -9.83 10.89
C GLU A 347 10.98 -8.82 12.04
N GLU A 348 10.59 -7.57 11.81
CA GLU A 348 10.72 -6.49 12.79
C GLU A 348 9.45 -6.37 13.65
N TYR A 349 8.27 -6.52 13.06
CA TYR A 349 6.98 -6.25 13.71
C TYR A 349 6.07 -7.48 13.85
N GLY A 350 6.48 -8.65 13.36
CA GLY A 350 5.70 -9.88 13.37
C GLY A 350 4.59 -9.96 12.32
N VAL A 351 4.14 -8.83 11.79
CA VAL A 351 3.09 -8.75 10.76
C VAL A 351 3.46 -7.69 9.71
N PRO A 352 2.92 -7.80 8.48
CA PRO A 352 3.00 -6.72 7.50
C PRO A 352 2.40 -5.43 8.07
N LEU A 353 3.08 -4.30 7.87
CA LEU A 353 2.59 -3.00 8.32
C LEU A 353 1.67 -2.37 7.26
N PRO A 354 0.48 -1.88 7.65
CA PRO A 354 -0.30 -0.95 6.82
C PRO A 354 0.51 0.30 6.43
N ALA A 355 0.18 0.89 5.28
CA ALA A 355 0.88 2.05 4.72
C ALA A 355 1.02 3.23 5.69
N GLU A 356 0.01 3.48 6.51
CA GLU A 356 -0.01 4.50 7.54
C GLU A 356 0.95 4.23 8.70
N LEU A 357 1.11 2.96 9.10
CA LEU A 357 2.08 2.58 10.12
C LEU A 357 3.49 2.60 9.58
N ILE A 358 3.71 2.26 8.30
CA ILE A 358 4.99 2.46 7.62
C ILE A 358 5.38 3.95 7.66
N ALA A 359 4.45 4.84 7.30
CA ALA A 359 4.70 6.29 7.32
C ALA A 359 5.02 6.81 8.73
N LYS A 360 4.35 6.28 9.75
CA LYS A 360 4.53 6.67 11.16
C LYS A 360 5.84 6.13 11.76
N ALA A 361 6.20 4.87 11.46
CA ALA A 361 7.37 4.20 12.01
C ALA A 361 8.66 4.54 11.27
N ARG A 362 8.62 4.62 9.93
CA ARG A 362 9.81 4.80 9.06
C ARG A 362 9.88 6.16 8.36
N GLY A 363 8.87 7.02 8.55
CA GLY A 363 8.81 8.36 7.99
C GLY A 363 8.22 8.43 6.57
N ALA A 364 7.98 9.65 6.10
CA ALA A 364 7.25 9.90 4.85
C ALA A 364 7.95 9.36 3.59
N GLY A 365 9.29 9.37 3.57
CA GLY A 365 10.07 8.91 2.42
C GLY A 365 9.95 7.40 2.18
N ALA A 366 9.86 6.60 3.26
CA ALA A 366 9.72 5.15 3.17
C ALA A 366 8.47 4.74 2.36
N LEU A 367 7.38 5.49 2.51
CA LEU A 367 6.14 5.22 1.80
C LEU A 367 6.20 5.63 0.32
N ALA A 368 6.96 6.68 -0.02
CA ALA A 368 7.15 7.09 -1.41
C ALA A 368 7.98 6.07 -2.21
N GLU A 369 8.94 5.42 -1.55
CA GLU A 369 9.80 4.39 -2.15
C GLU A 369 9.17 2.99 -2.13
N TYR A 370 8.15 2.78 -1.27
CA TYR A 370 7.51 1.48 -1.06
C TYR A 370 7.04 0.79 -2.35
N PRO A 371 6.39 1.45 -3.33
CA PRO A 371 6.01 0.79 -4.59
C PRO A 371 7.20 0.29 -5.43
N GLN A 372 8.33 1.01 -5.39
CA GLN A 372 9.53 0.60 -6.13
C GLN A 372 10.27 -0.54 -5.42
N ALA A 373 10.20 -0.58 -4.09
CA ALA A 373 10.76 -1.64 -3.28
C ALA A 373 9.94 -2.94 -3.34
N HIS A 374 8.62 -2.84 -3.63
CA HIS A 374 7.70 -3.98 -3.64
C HIS A 374 6.95 -4.15 -4.98
N PRO A 375 7.67 -4.24 -6.12
CA PRO A 375 7.05 -4.25 -7.45
C PRO A 375 6.17 -5.48 -7.70
N TYR A 376 6.50 -6.63 -7.12
CA TYR A 376 5.70 -7.84 -7.31
C TYR A 376 4.39 -7.74 -6.54
N PHE A 377 4.40 -7.31 -5.28
CA PHE A 377 3.17 -7.10 -4.51
C PHE A 377 2.25 -6.03 -5.12
N TYR A 378 2.81 -4.90 -5.57
CA TYR A 378 2.01 -3.84 -6.21
C TYR A 378 1.31 -4.32 -7.47
N SER A 379 1.84 -5.33 -8.15
CA SER A 379 1.19 -5.91 -9.34
C SER A 379 -0.10 -6.67 -9.05
N TRP A 380 -0.39 -6.95 -7.77
CA TRP A 380 -1.63 -7.57 -7.29
C TRP A 380 -2.63 -6.55 -6.73
N MET A 381 -2.19 -5.35 -6.34
CA MET A 381 -3.01 -4.39 -5.59
C MET A 381 -4.21 -3.82 -6.37
N SER A 382 -4.09 -3.70 -7.70
CA SER A 382 -5.14 -3.15 -8.58
C SER A 382 -5.97 -4.21 -9.30
N LYS A 383 -5.81 -5.49 -8.96
CA LYS A 383 -6.38 -6.62 -9.69
C LYS A 383 -7.30 -7.47 -8.82
N THR A 384 -8.22 -8.15 -9.47
CA THR A 384 -8.97 -9.27 -8.87
C THR A 384 -8.15 -10.55 -8.98
N PHE A 385 -8.48 -11.58 -8.19
CA PHE A 385 -7.80 -12.87 -8.30
C PHE A 385 -8.06 -13.54 -9.67
N ALA A 386 -9.23 -13.31 -10.27
CA ALA A 386 -9.54 -13.71 -11.64
C ALA A 386 -8.56 -13.06 -12.65
N ASP A 387 -8.29 -11.76 -12.52
CA ASP A 387 -7.37 -11.05 -13.41
C ASP A 387 -5.96 -11.64 -13.33
N VAL A 388 -5.44 -11.81 -12.11
CA VAL A 388 -4.11 -12.39 -11.90
C VAL A 388 -4.03 -13.80 -12.46
N THR A 389 -4.99 -14.67 -12.17
CA THR A 389 -4.95 -16.05 -12.69
C THR A 389 -5.11 -16.11 -14.21
N ALA A 390 -5.84 -15.17 -14.83
CA ALA A 390 -5.99 -15.09 -16.29
C ALA A 390 -4.73 -14.65 -17.04
N GLU A 391 -3.78 -14.00 -16.36
CA GLU A 391 -2.47 -13.66 -16.93
C GLU A 391 -1.57 -14.89 -17.12
N TYR A 392 -1.75 -15.91 -16.29
CA TYR A 392 -0.90 -17.11 -16.29
C TYR A 392 -1.58 -18.34 -16.86
N PHE A 393 -2.90 -18.47 -16.73
CA PHE A 393 -3.65 -19.69 -17.04
C PHE A 393 -4.73 -19.46 -18.10
N ARG A 394 -4.88 -20.43 -19.01
CA ARG A 394 -6.00 -20.49 -19.96
C ARG A 394 -6.99 -21.60 -19.59
N ASP A 395 -6.51 -22.71 -19.03
CA ASP A 395 -7.30 -23.85 -18.57
C ASP A 395 -8.28 -23.49 -17.45
N THR A 396 -9.56 -23.77 -17.67
CA THR A 396 -10.63 -23.45 -16.72
C THR A 396 -10.60 -24.37 -15.50
N GLY A 397 -10.17 -25.63 -15.63
CA GLY A 397 -10.02 -26.55 -14.51
C GLY A 397 -8.90 -26.12 -13.56
N LEU A 398 -7.77 -25.66 -14.10
CA LEU A 398 -6.69 -25.09 -13.28
C LEU A 398 -7.14 -23.84 -12.52
N LYS A 399 -7.87 -22.92 -13.18
CA LYS A 399 -8.44 -21.74 -12.53
C LYS A 399 -9.39 -22.11 -11.38
N LYS A 400 -10.26 -23.12 -11.57
CA LYS A 400 -11.12 -23.62 -10.50
C LYS A 400 -10.32 -24.19 -9.32
N PHE A 401 -9.23 -24.92 -9.58
CA PHE A 401 -8.34 -25.39 -8.52
C PHE A 401 -7.73 -24.25 -7.71
N MET A 402 -7.26 -23.19 -8.39
CA MET A 402 -6.72 -22.01 -7.71
C MET A 402 -7.79 -21.25 -6.93
N ALA A 403 -9.03 -21.27 -7.39
CA ALA A 403 -10.17 -20.66 -6.71
C ALA A 403 -10.68 -21.48 -5.51
N ALA A 404 -10.29 -22.76 -5.37
CA ALA A 404 -10.83 -23.65 -4.33
C ALA A 404 -10.60 -23.12 -2.90
N LEU A 405 -9.51 -22.37 -2.68
CA LEU A 405 -9.20 -21.76 -1.40
C LEU A 405 -9.84 -20.39 -1.17
N LEU A 406 -10.51 -19.79 -2.16
CA LEU A 406 -11.22 -18.53 -1.95
C LEU A 406 -12.43 -18.67 -1.03
N GLY A 407 -12.87 -19.91 -0.75
CA GLY A 407 -13.86 -20.17 0.30
C GLY A 407 -13.46 -19.63 1.68
N TYR A 408 -12.16 -19.45 1.96
CA TYR A 408 -11.69 -18.79 3.19
C TYR A 408 -11.99 -17.29 3.23
N ILE A 409 -12.14 -16.66 2.05
CA ILE A 409 -12.43 -15.23 1.91
C ILE A 409 -13.94 -15.02 1.76
N GLY A 410 -14.64 -15.98 1.14
CA GLY A 410 -16.10 -15.96 1.01
C GLY A 410 -16.62 -15.16 -0.20
N SER A 411 -15.79 -14.95 -1.22
CA SER A 411 -16.14 -14.22 -2.45
C SER A 411 -15.68 -14.96 -3.71
N ALA A 412 -16.30 -14.61 -4.86
CA ALA A 412 -15.90 -15.17 -6.15
C ALA A 412 -14.52 -14.63 -6.61
N PRO A 413 -13.79 -15.33 -7.51
CA PRO A 413 -12.51 -14.86 -8.03
C PRO A 413 -12.54 -13.45 -8.63
N GLU A 414 -13.65 -13.09 -9.27
CA GLU A 414 -13.87 -11.82 -9.95
C GLU A 414 -14.13 -10.65 -8.98
N GLU A 415 -14.47 -10.97 -7.73
CA GLU A 415 -14.76 -9.99 -6.68
C GLU A 415 -13.64 -9.91 -5.63
N THR A 416 -12.80 -10.94 -5.57
CA THR A 416 -11.75 -11.06 -4.57
C THR A 416 -10.55 -10.19 -4.95
N PRO A 417 -10.17 -9.19 -4.13
CA PRO A 417 -8.92 -8.44 -4.36
C PRO A 417 -7.72 -9.39 -4.36
N ALA A 418 -6.86 -9.30 -5.37
CA ALA A 418 -5.77 -10.26 -5.52
C ALA A 418 -4.78 -10.20 -4.35
N ALA A 419 -4.53 -9.00 -3.79
CA ALA A 419 -3.71 -8.85 -2.58
C ALA A 419 -4.27 -9.63 -1.36
N SER A 420 -5.60 -9.68 -1.21
CA SER A 420 -6.26 -10.49 -0.18
C SER A 420 -6.14 -11.98 -0.49
N ALA A 421 -6.33 -12.40 -1.75
CA ALA A 421 -6.13 -13.78 -2.15
C ALA A 421 -4.68 -14.25 -1.95
N LEU A 422 -3.69 -13.39 -2.25
CA LEU A 422 -2.27 -13.67 -2.05
C LEU A 422 -1.97 -14.06 -0.60
N THR A 423 -2.50 -13.27 0.34
CA THR A 423 -2.20 -13.41 1.77
C THR A 423 -3.06 -14.46 2.47
N ALA A 424 -4.32 -14.62 2.08
CA ALA A 424 -5.28 -15.50 2.76
C ALA A 424 -5.49 -16.87 2.09
N ALA A 425 -5.22 -17.01 0.78
CA ALA A 425 -5.42 -18.26 0.06
C ALA A 425 -4.09 -18.80 -0.51
N VAL A 426 -3.38 -18.01 -1.31
CA VAL A 426 -2.15 -18.43 -1.98
C VAL A 426 -1.05 -18.79 -0.98
N ALA A 427 -1.02 -18.15 0.19
CA ALA A 427 -0.15 -18.50 1.31
C ALA A 427 -0.16 -20.00 1.65
N TYR A 428 -1.35 -20.64 1.61
CA TYR A 428 -1.46 -22.08 1.88
C TYR A 428 -0.84 -22.91 0.76
N TYR A 429 -0.92 -22.48 -0.50
CA TYR A 429 -0.21 -23.14 -1.59
C TYR A 429 1.31 -22.99 -1.46
N LEU A 430 1.78 -21.84 -0.98
CA LEU A 430 3.22 -21.56 -0.83
C LEU A 430 3.85 -22.28 0.36
N HIS A 431 3.16 -22.28 1.51
CA HIS A 431 3.75 -22.69 2.79
C HIS A 431 3.02 -23.84 3.49
N GLY A 432 1.85 -24.23 2.98
CA GLY A 432 0.98 -25.21 3.61
C GLY A 432 0.20 -24.65 4.80
N GLY A 433 -0.59 -25.52 5.39
CA GLY A 433 -1.33 -25.27 6.61
C GLY A 433 -0.86 -26.13 7.77
N TYR A 434 -1.32 -25.79 8.95
CA TYR A 434 -0.99 -26.43 10.21
C TYR A 434 -2.26 -26.64 11.03
N PHE A 435 -2.25 -27.69 11.84
CA PHE A 435 -3.33 -28.02 12.73
C PHE A 435 -2.88 -27.95 14.20
N PRO A 436 -3.68 -27.35 15.10
CA PRO A 436 -3.42 -27.37 16.53
C PRO A 436 -3.46 -28.79 17.11
N ARG A 437 -2.38 -29.21 17.76
CA ARG A 437 -2.30 -30.51 18.44
C ARG A 437 -3.37 -30.57 19.55
N GLY A 438 -4.23 -31.59 19.48
CA GLY A 438 -5.32 -31.79 20.44
C GLY A 438 -6.58 -30.96 20.18
N GLY A 439 -6.62 -30.16 19.11
CA GLY A 439 -7.76 -29.30 18.77
C GLY A 439 -7.46 -27.81 18.96
N ALA A 440 -8.29 -26.97 18.33
CA ALA A 440 -8.11 -25.52 18.27
C ALA A 440 -8.08 -24.83 19.65
N GLN A 441 -8.82 -25.37 20.63
CA GLN A 441 -8.90 -24.80 21.97
C GLN A 441 -7.54 -24.59 22.64
N ARG A 442 -6.58 -25.51 22.43
CA ARG A 442 -5.27 -25.46 23.10
C ARG A 442 -4.49 -24.17 22.79
N PHE A 443 -4.66 -23.61 21.59
CA PHE A 443 -4.01 -22.36 21.23
C PHE A 443 -4.64 -21.15 21.93
N ALA A 444 -5.97 -21.13 22.05
CA ALA A 444 -6.65 -20.07 22.79
C ALA A 444 -6.30 -20.12 24.29
N ASP A 445 -6.25 -21.33 24.86
CA ASP A 445 -5.92 -21.55 26.26
C ASP A 445 -4.49 -21.13 26.60
N SER A 446 -3.52 -21.30 25.68
CA SER A 446 -2.14 -20.87 25.92
C SER A 446 -2.02 -19.35 25.99
N LEU A 447 -2.74 -18.62 25.11
CA LEU A 447 -2.77 -17.16 25.15
C LEU A 447 -3.49 -16.64 26.40
N LYS A 448 -4.60 -17.28 26.78
CA LYS A 448 -5.28 -17.00 28.06
C LYS A 448 -4.32 -17.18 29.24
N GLY A 449 -3.66 -18.34 29.32
CA GLY A 449 -2.72 -18.64 30.40
C GLY A 449 -1.56 -17.65 30.45
N TYR A 450 -1.06 -17.21 29.30
CA TYR A 450 -0.03 -16.16 29.23
C TYR A 450 -0.52 -14.84 29.84
N ILE A 451 -1.73 -14.39 29.52
CA ILE A 451 -2.31 -13.17 30.09
C ILE A 451 -2.41 -13.29 31.62
N GLU A 452 -2.92 -14.41 32.13
CA GLU A 452 -3.13 -14.63 33.56
C GLU A 452 -1.82 -14.74 34.35
N THR A 453 -0.74 -15.25 33.75
CA THR A 453 0.59 -15.30 34.40
C THR A 453 1.33 -13.96 34.37
N HIS A 454 0.83 -12.97 33.63
CA HIS A 454 1.41 -11.62 33.50
C HIS A 454 0.47 -10.55 34.10
N ASP A 455 -0.14 -10.85 35.24
CA ASP A 455 -1.02 -9.96 36.02
C ASP A 455 -2.29 -9.45 35.29
N GLY A 456 -2.62 -10.04 34.13
CA GLY A 456 -3.88 -9.84 33.44
C GLY A 456 -4.99 -10.76 33.95
N ALA A 457 -6.23 -10.50 33.54
CA ALA A 457 -7.39 -11.33 33.88
C ALA A 457 -8.25 -11.63 32.65
N VAL A 458 -8.76 -12.87 32.56
CA VAL A 458 -9.70 -13.28 31.52
C VAL A 458 -11.01 -13.75 32.16
N LEU A 459 -12.03 -12.90 32.11
CA LEU A 459 -13.31 -13.13 32.78
C LEU A 459 -14.33 -13.71 31.80
N LEU A 460 -14.72 -14.95 32.04
CA LEU A 460 -15.73 -15.69 31.28
C LEU A 460 -17.14 -15.39 31.81
N ARG A 461 -18.17 -15.58 30.98
CA ARG A 461 -19.58 -15.25 31.30
C ARG A 461 -19.78 -13.77 31.69
N HIS A 462 -18.94 -12.89 31.18
CA HIS A 462 -19.04 -11.44 31.34
C HIS A 462 -19.40 -10.82 29.98
N GLU A 463 -20.70 -10.79 29.68
CA GLU A 463 -21.19 -10.12 28.49
C GLU A 463 -21.13 -8.61 28.67
N VAL A 464 -20.35 -7.95 27.82
CA VAL A 464 -20.35 -6.48 27.73
C VAL A 464 -21.62 -6.04 27.03
N THR A 465 -22.37 -5.19 27.73
CA THR A 465 -23.66 -4.64 27.28
C THR A 465 -23.55 -3.20 26.81
N GLU A 466 -22.51 -2.49 27.22
CA GLU A 466 -22.31 -1.08 26.92
C GLU A 466 -20.82 -0.70 27.00
N VAL A 467 -20.36 0.12 26.07
CA VAL A 467 -19.07 0.82 26.10
C VAL A 467 -19.36 2.24 26.56
N LEU A 468 -18.79 2.63 27.69
CA LEU A 468 -19.05 3.92 28.31
C LEU A 468 -18.24 5.00 27.59
N VAL A 469 -18.91 6.00 27.02
CA VAL A 469 -18.29 7.13 26.32
C VAL A 469 -18.80 8.43 26.91
N GLU A 470 -17.89 9.29 27.38
CA GLU A 470 -18.19 10.62 27.94
C GLU A 470 -17.32 11.64 27.20
N ASP A 471 -17.92 12.76 26.74
CA ASP A 471 -17.25 13.83 25.98
C ASP A 471 -16.41 13.35 24.79
N GLY A 472 -16.87 12.29 24.10
CA GLY A 472 -16.18 11.68 22.96
C GLY A 472 -14.98 10.82 23.34
N ALA A 473 -14.77 10.52 24.62
CA ALA A 473 -13.70 9.65 25.11
C ALA A 473 -14.24 8.42 25.85
N VAL A 474 -13.63 7.27 25.60
CA VAL A 474 -13.97 6.01 26.28
C VAL A 474 -13.58 6.08 27.76
N GLN A 475 -14.49 5.66 28.63
CA GLN A 475 -14.31 5.59 30.09
C GLN A 475 -14.27 4.17 30.64
N GLY A 476 -14.66 3.17 29.83
CA GLY A 476 -14.70 1.77 30.24
C GLY A 476 -15.86 1.02 29.59
N VAL A 477 -16.30 -0.06 30.23
CA VAL A 477 -17.43 -0.88 29.76
C VAL A 477 -18.30 -1.35 30.93
N LYS A 478 -19.55 -1.69 30.63
CA LYS A 478 -20.49 -2.34 31.55
C LYS A 478 -20.71 -3.79 31.15
N ALA A 479 -20.53 -4.71 32.10
CA ALA A 479 -20.85 -6.13 31.93
C ALA A 479 -21.72 -6.62 33.09
N GLY A 480 -23.00 -6.87 32.82
CA GLY A 480 -24.02 -7.09 33.86
C GLY A 480 -24.14 -5.86 34.77
N ASP A 481 -24.11 -6.10 36.08
CA ASP A 481 -24.18 -5.03 37.10
C ASP A 481 -22.80 -4.41 37.41
N ARG A 482 -21.74 -4.86 36.74
CA ARG A 482 -20.36 -4.40 36.99
C ARG A 482 -19.91 -3.39 35.95
N THR A 483 -19.16 -2.40 36.41
CA THR A 483 -18.46 -1.43 35.56
C THR A 483 -16.96 -1.65 35.66
N PHE A 484 -16.31 -1.77 34.52
CA PHE A 484 -14.86 -1.85 34.39
C PHE A 484 -14.37 -0.54 33.77
N ARG A 485 -13.41 0.13 34.42
CA ARG A 485 -12.92 1.45 33.98
C ARG A 485 -11.57 1.32 33.29
N SER A 486 -11.44 1.98 32.15
CA SER A 486 -10.18 2.14 31.41
C SER A 486 -10.35 3.21 30.34
N SER A 487 -9.27 3.94 30.06
CA SER A 487 -9.20 4.89 28.93
C SER A 487 -8.93 4.20 27.58
N VAL A 488 -8.78 2.87 27.57
CA VAL A 488 -8.52 2.07 26.37
C VAL A 488 -9.42 0.83 26.36
N VAL A 489 -10.30 0.76 25.36
CA VAL A 489 -11.11 -0.43 25.08
C VAL A 489 -10.77 -0.96 23.69
N VAL A 490 -10.39 -2.23 23.60
CA VAL A 490 -10.18 -2.95 22.35
C VAL A 490 -11.41 -3.82 22.09
N GLY A 491 -12.20 -3.45 21.09
CA GLY A 491 -13.33 -4.27 20.64
C GLY A 491 -12.86 -5.39 19.71
N ASN A 492 -12.86 -6.63 20.18
CA ASN A 492 -12.64 -7.84 19.38
C ASN A 492 -13.96 -8.60 19.11
N VAL A 493 -15.08 -7.92 19.31
CA VAL A 493 -16.41 -8.32 18.84
C VAL A 493 -16.60 -7.87 17.39
N ASN A 494 -17.68 -8.33 16.74
CA ASN A 494 -18.03 -7.84 15.42
C ASN A 494 -18.17 -6.31 15.41
N ALA A 495 -17.58 -5.63 14.43
CA ALA A 495 -17.57 -4.17 14.36
C ALA A 495 -18.99 -3.56 14.33
N ARG A 496 -19.96 -4.20 13.67
CA ARG A 496 -21.36 -3.73 13.70
C ARG A 496 -21.97 -3.85 15.09
N THR A 497 -21.68 -4.93 15.81
CA THR A 497 -22.11 -5.06 17.21
C THR A 497 -21.51 -3.96 18.08
N LEU A 498 -20.19 -3.71 17.94
CA LEU A 498 -19.53 -2.66 18.72
C LEU A 498 -20.18 -1.28 18.48
N PHE A 499 -20.32 -0.87 17.22
CA PHE A 499 -20.74 0.50 16.88
C PHE A 499 -22.25 0.73 16.83
N LEU A 500 -23.07 -0.32 16.69
CA LEU A 500 -24.52 -0.17 16.57
C LEU A 500 -25.29 -0.64 17.80
N GLN A 501 -24.63 -1.33 18.74
CA GLN A 501 -25.29 -1.94 19.90
C GLN A 501 -24.61 -1.65 21.23
N LEU A 502 -23.27 -1.50 21.24
CA LEU A 502 -22.54 -1.33 22.50
C LEU A 502 -22.14 0.13 22.79
N ILE A 503 -21.94 0.96 21.76
CA ILE A 503 -21.71 2.42 21.88
C ILE A 503 -23.02 3.11 21.54
#